data_AF-A0A820IBY4-F1
#
_entry.id   AF-A0A820IBY4-F1
#
_cell.length_a   1.000
_cell.length_b   1.000
_cell.length_c   1.000
_cell.angle_alpha   90.00
_cell.angle_beta   90.00
_cell.angle_gamma   90.00
#
_symmetry.space_group_name_H-M   'P 1'
#
loop_
_entity.id
_entity.type
_entity.pdbx_description
1 polymer ?
#
loop_
_entity_poly.entity_id
_entity_poly.type
_entity_poly.pdbx_seq_one_letter_code
_entity_poly.pdbx_strand_id
1 'polypeptide(L)'
;MGASPSGICPMHMRIPVNPVLQPGCNRERFSTETRRNYERQLDVVNRRIANGQPVDSESLYKDDVTMQFYVAQYRGYHYNIAKWGDTQRRDHRKSRKLSGPVYSMSVPTTNTREESALTLSEIFLAFQAPAAWRYPNYTFTSLADLVQQAYTNDYVRFHHMIRKKQSFIADLLLNDENPFVSTGDIPYHALKYDYGIKVYIGSEDLILKPRWNRDRKAERPYSGVVYVLLHPIGDYAASDAAEQQSPNHLTSLNYSGRVQIPVVIAPERETSFPGYIPKDRLVYQHVARYPSFEHEWRQNFYTKYGLTERLYQELSKLLDNHPPHSKERIQTELLLAEWLCCYHGLRLVELARRIAEDD
;
A
#
# COMPACT_ATOMS: atom_id res chain seq x y z
N MET A 1 23.80 46.14 -3.12
CA MET A 1 23.73 45.32 -1.89
C MET A 1 22.68 44.24 -2.12
N GLY A 2 23.11 43.08 -2.62
CA GLY A 2 22.22 41.96 -2.93
C GLY A 2 22.39 40.86 -1.89
N ALA A 3 21.33 40.56 -1.13
CA ALA A 3 21.32 39.49 -0.16
C ALA A 3 21.25 38.13 -0.90
N SER A 4 22.19 37.25 -0.59
CA SER A 4 22.24 35.88 -1.08
C SER A 4 21.17 35.02 -0.37
N PRO A 5 20.46 34.12 -1.05
CA PRO A 5 19.47 33.27 -0.40
C PRO A 5 20.18 32.24 0.48
N SER A 6 19.83 32.27 1.77
CA SER A 6 20.26 31.32 2.80
C SER A 6 19.98 29.88 2.36
N GLY A 7 21.04 29.07 2.34
CA GLY A 7 20.98 27.64 2.04
C GLY A 7 20.08 26.88 2.99
N ILE A 8 19.14 26.12 2.42
CA ILE A 8 18.34 25.14 3.13
C ILE A 8 19.27 23.99 3.51
N CYS A 9 19.55 23.84 4.80
CA CYS A 9 20.36 22.76 5.33
C CYS A 9 19.53 21.47 5.30
N PRO A 10 19.96 20.38 4.63
CA PRO A 10 19.23 19.12 4.66
C PRO A 10 19.29 18.53 6.07
N MET A 11 18.16 18.50 6.77
CA MET A 11 18.04 17.77 8.03
C MET A 11 18.20 16.27 7.77
N HIS A 12 19.39 15.75 8.02
CA HIS A 12 19.63 14.31 8.12
C HIS A 12 18.97 13.78 9.41
N MET A 13 17.70 13.43 9.32
CA MET A 13 16.96 12.80 10.40
C MET A 13 17.44 11.34 10.54
N ARG A 14 18.42 11.08 11.41
CA ARG A 14 18.77 9.72 11.84
C ARG A 14 17.62 9.20 12.71
N ILE A 15 16.76 8.36 12.15
CA ILE A 15 15.71 7.68 12.91
C ILE A 15 16.39 6.65 13.83
N PRO A 16 16.33 6.79 15.17
CA PRO A 16 16.86 5.76 16.05
C PRO A 16 16.04 4.49 15.88
N VAL A 17 16.73 3.42 15.52
CA VAL A 17 16.16 2.08 15.44
C VAL A 17 15.76 1.65 16.85
N ASN A 18 14.46 1.48 17.09
CA ASN A 18 13.95 1.02 18.37
C ASN A 18 14.29 -0.47 18.60
N PRO A 19 14.92 -0.87 19.71
CA PRO A 19 15.25 -2.26 20.04
C PRO A 19 14.06 -3.11 20.55
N VAL A 20 12.81 -2.65 20.46
CA VAL A 20 11.63 -3.36 21.03
C VAL A 20 11.06 -4.46 20.10
N LEU A 21 11.85 -4.97 19.15
CA LEU A 21 11.54 -6.22 18.45
C LEU A 21 12.28 -7.35 19.16
N GLN A 22 11.49 -8.13 19.91
CA GLN A 22 11.80 -9.33 20.71
C GLN A 22 13.29 -9.60 21.08
N PRO A 23 13.66 -9.55 22.38
CA PRO A 23 14.94 -10.08 22.83
C PRO A 23 14.88 -11.61 22.74
N GLY A 24 15.46 -12.18 21.68
CA GLY A 24 15.48 -13.63 21.50
C GLY A 24 15.89 -14.12 20.11
N CYS A 25 15.87 -13.28 19.08
CA CYS A 25 16.44 -13.67 17.79
C CYS A 25 17.98 -13.60 17.88
N ASN A 26 18.62 -14.77 17.89
CA ASN A 26 20.07 -14.92 17.89
C ASN A 26 20.57 -14.44 16.53
N ARG A 27 20.86 -13.14 16.42
CA ARG A 27 21.28 -12.49 15.17
C ARG A 27 22.70 -12.90 14.82
N GLU A 28 22.86 -14.02 14.14
CA GLU A 28 24.02 -14.17 13.27
C GLU A 28 23.84 -13.15 12.14
N ARG A 29 24.43 -11.97 12.33
CA ARG A 29 24.52 -11.00 11.23
C ARG A 29 25.20 -11.72 10.08
N PHE A 30 24.61 -11.63 8.89
CA PHE A 30 25.24 -12.09 7.66
C PHE A 30 26.72 -11.71 7.65
N SER A 31 27.56 -12.66 7.22
CA SER A 31 28.97 -12.37 7.02
C SER A 31 29.11 -11.19 6.03
N THR A 32 30.19 -10.41 6.17
CA THR A 32 30.49 -9.32 5.22
C THR A 32 30.50 -9.81 3.77
N GLU A 33 30.91 -11.06 3.54
CA GLU A 33 30.92 -11.69 2.22
C GLU A 33 29.50 -11.96 1.70
N THR A 34 28.62 -12.53 2.53
CA THR A 34 27.21 -12.75 2.17
C THR A 34 26.53 -11.44 1.81
N ARG A 35 26.77 -10.37 2.57
CA ARG A 35 26.24 -9.03 2.27
C ARG A 35 26.74 -8.49 0.93
N ARG A 36 28.03 -8.61 0.64
CA ARG A 36 28.59 -8.22 -0.67
C ARG A 36 27.98 -9.03 -1.82
N ASN A 37 27.65 -10.30 -1.56
CA ASN A 37 26.96 -11.12 -2.55
C ASN A 37 25.52 -10.62 -2.79
N TYR A 38 24.76 -10.29 -1.73
CA TYR A 38 23.43 -9.67 -1.85
C TYR A 38 23.47 -8.37 -2.67
N GLU A 39 24.41 -7.48 -2.36
CA GLU A 39 24.56 -6.20 -3.07
C GLU A 39 24.87 -6.42 -4.56
N ARG A 40 25.74 -7.39 -4.88
CA ARG A 40 26.05 -7.75 -6.28
C ARG A 40 24.85 -8.32 -7.02
N GLN A 41 24.10 -9.23 -6.40
CA GLN A 41 22.92 -9.84 -7.01
C GLN A 41 21.79 -8.80 -7.17
N LEU A 42 21.61 -7.91 -6.20
CA LEU A 42 20.66 -6.79 -6.29
C LEU A 42 21.03 -5.83 -7.42
N ASP A 43 22.33 -5.56 -7.63
CA ASP A 43 22.79 -4.75 -8.77
C ASP A 43 22.48 -5.42 -10.11
N VAL A 44 22.56 -6.74 -10.21
CA VAL A 44 22.13 -7.48 -11.42
C VAL A 44 20.63 -7.27 -11.63
N VAL A 45 19.79 -7.51 -10.62
CA VAL A 45 18.34 -7.31 -10.68
C VAL A 45 18.00 -5.88 -11.09
N ASN A 46 18.58 -4.87 -10.42
CA ASN A 46 18.32 -3.46 -10.69
C ASN A 46 18.73 -3.04 -12.11
N ARG A 47 19.86 -3.54 -12.62
CA ARG A 47 20.27 -3.28 -14.02
C ARG A 47 19.27 -3.86 -15.00
N ARG A 48 18.77 -5.07 -14.76
CA ARG A 48 17.77 -5.70 -15.62
C ARG A 48 16.47 -4.90 -15.64
N ILE A 49 15.98 -4.51 -14.46
CA ILE A 49 14.80 -3.63 -14.31
C ILE A 49 15.02 -2.32 -15.07
N ALA A 50 16.17 -1.67 -14.89
CA ALA A 50 16.49 -0.41 -15.56
C ALA A 50 16.55 -0.53 -17.09
N ASN A 51 16.94 -1.70 -17.60
CA ASN A 51 17.01 -2.00 -19.03
C ASN A 51 15.70 -2.59 -19.59
N GLY A 52 14.64 -2.69 -18.79
CA GLY A 52 13.36 -3.31 -19.20
C GLY A 52 13.47 -4.81 -19.51
N GLN A 53 14.51 -5.48 -19.00
CA GLN A 53 14.68 -6.93 -19.14
C GLN A 53 13.82 -7.64 -18.09
N PRO A 54 13.22 -8.81 -18.42
CA PRO A 54 12.48 -9.59 -17.45
C PRO A 54 13.38 -10.00 -16.28
N VAL A 55 12.78 -10.08 -15.10
CA VAL A 55 13.39 -10.56 -13.86
C VAL A 55 12.66 -11.83 -13.47
N ASP A 56 12.84 -12.89 -14.27
CA ASP A 56 12.30 -14.20 -13.98
C ASP A 56 13.33 -15.08 -13.28
N SER A 57 12.86 -16.08 -12.54
CA SER A 57 13.69 -16.97 -11.75
C SER A 57 14.73 -17.70 -12.61
N GLU A 58 14.36 -18.18 -13.79
CA GLU A 58 15.28 -18.87 -14.70
C GLU A 58 16.46 -17.98 -15.12
N SER A 59 16.17 -16.74 -15.45
CA SER A 59 17.15 -15.76 -15.88
C SER A 59 18.03 -15.26 -14.74
N LEU A 60 17.50 -15.23 -13.51
CA LEU A 60 18.26 -14.97 -12.30
C LEU A 60 19.19 -16.16 -11.97
N TYR A 61 18.71 -17.40 -12.09
CA TYR A 61 19.56 -18.58 -11.91
C TYR A 61 20.69 -18.66 -12.94
N LYS A 62 20.46 -18.21 -14.18
CA LYS A 62 21.53 -18.08 -15.21
C LYS A 62 22.62 -17.10 -14.80
N ASP A 63 22.26 -16.05 -14.06
CA ASP A 63 23.19 -15.04 -13.56
C ASP A 63 23.78 -15.41 -12.18
N ASP A 64 23.63 -16.67 -11.74
CA ASP A 64 24.05 -17.19 -10.42
C ASP A 64 23.42 -16.42 -9.24
N VAL A 65 22.22 -15.86 -9.46
CA VAL A 65 21.40 -15.24 -8.43
C VAL A 65 20.66 -16.36 -7.70
N THR A 66 21.22 -16.77 -6.56
CA THR A 66 20.71 -17.86 -5.73
C THR A 66 19.78 -17.39 -4.61
N MET A 67 19.60 -16.08 -4.46
CA MET A 67 18.89 -15.46 -3.33
C MET A 67 17.47 -15.05 -3.69
N GLN A 68 16.55 -15.19 -2.73
CA GLN A 68 15.16 -14.76 -2.88
C GLN A 68 15.05 -13.26 -2.58
N PHE A 69 14.70 -12.47 -3.59
CA PHE A 69 14.32 -11.07 -3.40
C PHE A 69 12.83 -10.94 -3.19
N TYR A 70 12.43 -9.95 -2.40
CA TYR A 70 11.02 -9.65 -2.16
C TYR A 70 10.67 -8.24 -2.63
N VAL A 71 9.45 -8.09 -3.13
CA VAL A 71 8.80 -6.81 -3.38
C VAL A 71 7.80 -6.57 -2.26
N ALA A 72 8.03 -5.50 -1.49
CA ALA A 72 7.09 -5.09 -0.45
C ALA A 72 5.89 -4.37 -1.07
N GLN A 73 4.69 -4.79 -0.68
CA GLN A 73 3.42 -4.16 -1.04
C GLN A 73 2.69 -3.71 0.22
N TYR A 74 1.93 -2.63 0.11
CA TYR A 74 1.22 -2.02 1.21
C TYR A 74 -0.25 -1.81 0.85
N ARG A 75 -1.15 -2.26 1.71
CA ARG A 75 -2.60 -2.13 1.53
C ARG A 75 -3.22 -1.42 2.72
N GLY A 76 -3.79 -0.23 2.47
CA GLY A 76 -4.55 0.50 3.47
C GLY A 76 -5.99 -0.02 3.55
N TYR A 77 -6.51 -0.14 4.76
CA TYR A 77 -7.90 -0.35 5.07
C TYR A 77 -8.43 0.66 6.12
N HIS A 78 -9.18 1.67 5.65
CA HIS A 78 -9.83 2.65 6.51
C HIS A 78 -11.13 2.14 7.12
N TYR A 79 -11.40 2.47 8.39
CA TYR A 79 -12.67 2.14 9.03
C TYR A 79 -13.78 3.09 8.62
N ASN A 80 -14.74 2.58 7.87
CA ASN A 80 -15.97 3.29 7.52
C ASN A 80 -16.99 3.23 8.66
N ILE A 81 -17.53 4.38 9.08
CA ILE A 81 -18.47 4.47 10.22
C ILE A 81 -19.79 3.73 9.99
N ALA A 82 -20.22 3.57 8.74
CA ALA A 82 -21.45 2.85 8.39
C ALA A 82 -21.25 1.33 8.31
N LYS A 83 -20.02 0.87 8.03
CA LYS A 83 -19.73 -0.57 7.87
C LYS A 83 -19.13 -1.22 9.11
N TRP A 84 -18.50 -0.44 9.98
CA TRP A 84 -17.73 -0.95 11.10
C TRP A 84 -18.25 -0.43 12.43
N GLY A 85 -18.77 -1.31 13.27
CA GLY A 85 -19.07 -1.01 14.68
C GLY A 85 -17.81 -0.99 15.56
N ASP A 86 -17.90 -0.43 16.77
CA ASP A 86 -16.77 -0.34 17.70
C ASP A 86 -16.12 -1.70 18.02
N THR A 87 -16.95 -2.72 18.25
CA THR A 87 -16.51 -4.09 18.53
C THR A 87 -15.77 -4.67 17.32
N GLN A 88 -16.35 -4.57 16.12
CA GLN A 88 -15.72 -5.05 14.88
C GLN A 88 -14.36 -4.38 14.63
N ARG A 89 -14.27 -3.05 14.81
CA ARG A 89 -12.99 -2.33 14.67
C ARG A 89 -11.98 -2.83 15.70
N ARG A 90 -12.40 -3.04 16.94
CA ARG A 90 -11.53 -3.53 18.03
C ARG A 90 -11.02 -4.94 17.72
N ASP A 91 -11.90 -5.81 17.27
CA ASP A 91 -11.58 -7.20 16.97
C ASP A 91 -10.65 -7.30 15.77
N HIS A 92 -10.86 -6.51 14.71
CA HIS A 92 -9.98 -6.47 13.55
C HIS A 92 -8.56 -5.97 13.87
N ARG A 93 -8.41 -4.99 14.77
CA ARG A 93 -7.07 -4.56 15.22
C ARG A 93 -6.36 -5.59 16.09
N LYS A 94 -7.12 -6.40 16.83
CA LYS A 94 -6.58 -7.42 17.73
C LYS A 94 -6.37 -8.74 17.01
N SER A 95 -7.13 -9.00 15.96
CA SER A 95 -6.98 -10.21 15.17
C SER A 95 -5.60 -10.16 14.55
N ARG A 96 -4.70 -11.02 15.03
CA ARG A 96 -3.48 -11.40 14.30
C ARG A 96 -3.84 -12.23 13.06
N LYS A 97 -4.95 -11.93 12.38
CA LYS A 97 -5.40 -12.59 11.16
C LYS A 97 -4.49 -12.16 10.00
N LEU A 98 -3.20 -12.44 10.16
CA LEU A 98 -2.26 -12.69 9.09
C LEU A 98 -2.60 -14.04 8.41
N SER A 99 -3.55 -14.80 8.96
CA SER A 99 -3.95 -16.11 8.45
C SER A 99 -5.11 -16.01 7.46
N GLY A 100 -4.78 -15.84 6.19
CA GLY A 100 -5.71 -16.09 5.10
C GLY A 100 -5.38 -15.30 3.83
N PRO A 101 -5.78 -15.79 2.65
CA PRO A 101 -5.62 -15.02 1.43
C PRO A 101 -6.43 -13.74 1.48
N VAL A 102 -5.93 -12.68 0.86
CA VAL A 102 -6.67 -11.42 0.68
C VAL A 102 -7.41 -11.50 -0.64
N TYR A 103 -8.73 -11.62 -0.60
CA TYR A 103 -9.55 -11.73 -1.81
C TYR A 103 -10.08 -10.37 -2.27
N SER A 104 -10.31 -10.22 -3.58
CA SER A 104 -11.02 -9.09 -4.16
C SER A 104 -12.50 -9.12 -3.78
N MET A 105 -13.21 -8.00 -3.98
CA MET A 105 -14.63 -7.91 -3.61
C MET A 105 -15.53 -8.78 -4.51
N SER A 106 -15.06 -9.08 -5.71
CA SER A 106 -15.77 -9.97 -6.64
C SER A 106 -15.67 -11.45 -6.28
N VAL A 107 -14.78 -11.85 -5.36
CA VAL A 107 -14.72 -13.25 -4.93
C VAL A 107 -15.78 -13.48 -3.84
N PRO A 108 -16.79 -14.35 -4.07
CA PRO A 108 -17.88 -14.59 -3.13
C PRO A 108 -17.38 -15.18 -1.80
N THR A 109 -18.12 -14.94 -0.72
CA THR A 109 -17.78 -15.41 0.64
C THR A 109 -18.32 -16.82 0.94
N THR A 110 -18.40 -17.68 -0.08
CA THR A 110 -18.93 -19.04 -0.02
C THR A 110 -17.83 -20.09 0.25
N ASN A 111 -18.21 -21.36 0.39
CA ASN A 111 -17.24 -22.47 0.52
C ASN A 111 -16.36 -22.66 -0.74
N THR A 112 -16.73 -22.04 -1.86
CA THR A 112 -16.03 -22.08 -3.16
C THR A 112 -15.14 -20.84 -3.39
N ARG A 113 -14.77 -20.13 -2.31
CA ARG A 113 -14.07 -18.85 -2.39
C ARG A 113 -12.73 -18.95 -3.11
N GLU A 114 -11.96 -20.00 -2.82
CA GLU A 114 -10.66 -20.24 -3.45
C GLU A 114 -10.81 -20.55 -4.95
N GLU A 115 -11.74 -21.45 -5.30
CA GLU A 115 -12.07 -21.76 -6.70
C GLU A 115 -12.49 -20.51 -7.47
N SER A 116 -13.35 -19.66 -6.89
CA SER A 116 -13.79 -18.42 -7.53
C SER A 116 -12.64 -17.42 -7.72
N ALA A 117 -11.69 -17.40 -6.78
CA ALA A 117 -10.50 -16.55 -6.88
C ALA A 117 -9.58 -17.03 -8.01
N LEU A 118 -9.37 -18.35 -8.13
CA LEU A 118 -8.62 -18.97 -9.21
C LEU A 118 -9.28 -18.73 -10.57
N THR A 119 -10.59 -18.96 -10.69
CA THR A 119 -11.34 -18.67 -11.92
C THR A 119 -11.18 -17.21 -12.34
N LEU A 120 -11.20 -16.28 -11.39
CA LEU A 120 -10.98 -14.86 -11.71
C LEU A 120 -9.56 -14.59 -12.19
N SER A 121 -8.55 -15.19 -11.55
CA SER A 121 -7.16 -15.11 -12.02
C SER A 121 -6.98 -15.70 -13.42
N GLU A 122 -7.64 -16.82 -13.73
CA GLU A 122 -7.62 -17.44 -15.08
C GLU A 122 -8.27 -16.56 -16.14
N ILE A 123 -9.41 -15.93 -15.82
CA ILE A 123 -10.07 -14.96 -16.72
C ILE A 123 -9.09 -13.83 -17.07
N PHE A 124 -8.42 -13.27 -16.07
CA PHE A 124 -7.49 -12.17 -16.30
C PHE A 124 -6.17 -12.60 -16.96
N LEU A 125 -5.73 -13.85 -16.77
CA LEU A 125 -4.64 -14.44 -17.54
C LEU A 125 -5.04 -14.54 -19.03
N ALA A 126 -6.25 -15.00 -19.33
CA ALA A 126 -6.76 -15.03 -20.70
C ALA A 126 -6.85 -13.62 -21.32
N PHE A 127 -7.14 -12.59 -20.53
CA PHE A 127 -7.16 -11.20 -20.99
C PHE A 127 -5.79 -10.66 -21.42
N GLN A 128 -4.69 -11.30 -21.00
CA GLN A 128 -3.34 -10.91 -21.41
C GLN A 128 -2.99 -11.36 -22.84
N ALA A 129 -3.83 -12.20 -23.46
CA ALA A 129 -3.63 -12.64 -24.84
C ALA A 129 -3.48 -11.42 -25.79
N PRO A 130 -2.45 -11.39 -26.66
CA PRO A 130 -2.23 -10.28 -27.57
C PRO A 130 -3.42 -10.05 -28.50
N ALA A 131 -4.04 -8.88 -28.39
CA ALA A 131 -5.15 -8.45 -29.23
C ALA A 131 -5.25 -6.93 -29.22
N ALA A 132 -5.54 -6.33 -30.37
CA ALA A 132 -5.68 -4.88 -30.47
C ALA A 132 -7.07 -4.45 -29.98
N TRP A 133 -7.12 -3.74 -28.84
CA TRP A 133 -8.36 -3.19 -28.29
C TRP A 133 -8.39 -1.68 -28.45
N ARG A 134 -9.37 -1.17 -29.19
CA ARG A 134 -9.52 0.27 -29.43
C ARG A 134 -10.37 0.92 -28.33
N TYR A 135 -9.82 1.94 -27.69
CA TYR A 135 -10.52 2.88 -26.83
C TYR A 135 -10.30 4.29 -27.41
N PRO A 136 -11.17 5.29 -27.16
CA PRO A 136 -11.00 6.60 -27.77
C PRO A 136 -9.56 7.14 -27.64
N ASN A 137 -8.89 7.33 -28.78
CA ASN A 137 -7.50 7.82 -28.93
C ASN A 137 -6.36 6.90 -28.42
N TYR A 138 -6.63 5.63 -28.12
CA TYR A 138 -5.58 4.70 -27.69
C TYR A 138 -5.88 3.27 -28.15
N THR A 139 -4.84 2.53 -28.54
CA THR A 139 -4.95 1.10 -28.87
C THR A 139 -4.14 0.31 -27.85
N PHE A 140 -4.83 -0.56 -27.12
CA PHE A 140 -4.23 -1.46 -26.15
C PHE A 140 -3.79 -2.77 -26.82
N THR A 141 -2.71 -3.35 -26.30
CA THR A 141 -2.11 -4.60 -26.80
C THR A 141 -2.76 -5.86 -26.24
N SER A 142 -3.59 -5.72 -25.20
CA SER A 142 -4.33 -6.81 -24.57
C SER A 142 -5.62 -6.29 -23.94
N LEU A 143 -6.56 -7.19 -23.64
CA LEU A 143 -7.77 -6.81 -22.91
C LEU A 143 -7.44 -6.44 -21.46
N ALA A 144 -6.42 -7.08 -20.88
CA ALA A 144 -5.95 -6.79 -19.53
C ALA A 144 -5.52 -5.32 -19.39
N ASP A 145 -4.80 -4.79 -20.38
CA ASP A 145 -4.37 -3.39 -20.39
C ASP A 145 -5.56 -2.42 -20.47
N LEU A 146 -6.57 -2.72 -21.31
CA LEU A 146 -7.79 -1.93 -21.41
C LEU A 146 -8.59 -1.93 -20.09
N VAL A 147 -8.76 -3.10 -19.47
CA VAL A 147 -9.47 -3.23 -18.19
C VAL A 147 -8.73 -2.48 -17.09
N GLN A 148 -7.40 -2.61 -17.02
CA GLN A 148 -6.56 -1.90 -16.06
C GLN A 148 -6.62 -0.38 -16.27
N GLN A 149 -6.56 0.10 -17.52
CA GLN A 149 -6.76 1.52 -17.87
C GLN A 149 -8.09 2.05 -17.34
N ALA A 150 -9.18 1.33 -17.61
CA ALA A 150 -10.52 1.75 -17.20
C ALA A 150 -10.66 1.79 -15.67
N TYR A 151 -10.14 0.76 -15.00
CA TYR A 151 -10.16 0.65 -13.54
C TYR A 151 -9.39 1.80 -12.86
N THR A 152 -8.17 2.09 -13.31
CA THR A 152 -7.29 3.08 -12.68
C THR A 152 -7.75 4.51 -12.91
N ASN A 153 -8.14 4.86 -14.15
CA ASN A 153 -8.35 6.27 -14.50
C ASN A 153 -9.76 6.78 -14.21
N ASP A 154 -10.73 5.88 -14.17
CA ASP A 154 -12.12 6.24 -13.92
C ASP A 154 -12.80 5.15 -13.09
N TYR A 155 -12.31 4.97 -11.86
CA TYR A 155 -12.80 3.97 -10.91
C TYR A 155 -14.33 3.98 -10.79
N VAL A 156 -14.93 5.18 -10.69
CA VAL A 156 -16.39 5.33 -10.56
C VAL A 156 -17.11 4.84 -11.81
N ARG A 157 -16.68 5.26 -13.01
CA ARG A 157 -17.27 4.80 -14.25
C ARG A 157 -17.02 3.33 -14.52
N PHE A 158 -15.84 2.80 -14.20
CA PHE A 158 -15.54 1.37 -14.29
C PHE A 158 -16.56 0.56 -13.49
N HIS A 159 -16.77 0.93 -12.22
CA HIS A 159 -17.77 0.30 -11.36
C HIS A 159 -19.21 0.51 -11.86
N HIS A 160 -19.51 1.66 -12.44
CA HIS A 160 -20.81 1.90 -13.08
C HIS A 160 -21.04 0.97 -14.28
N MET A 161 -20.04 0.82 -15.15
CA MET A 161 -20.11 0.00 -16.36
C MET A 161 -20.32 -1.48 -16.04
N ILE A 162 -19.61 -2.02 -15.04
CA ILE A 162 -19.78 -3.41 -14.62
C ILE A 162 -21.17 -3.64 -13.97
N ARG A 163 -21.63 -2.74 -13.09
CA ARG A 163 -22.94 -2.85 -12.40
C ARG A 163 -24.12 -2.70 -13.33
N LYS A 164 -24.02 -1.82 -14.33
CA LYS A 164 -25.09 -1.60 -15.30
C LYS A 164 -25.04 -2.55 -16.49
N LYS A 165 -24.04 -3.44 -16.54
CA LYS A 165 -23.77 -4.32 -17.70
C LYS A 165 -23.74 -3.53 -19.02
N GLN A 166 -23.15 -2.35 -18.99
CA GLN A 166 -23.07 -1.43 -20.13
C GLN A 166 -21.80 -1.62 -20.97
N SER A 167 -21.04 -2.67 -20.70
CA SER A 167 -19.78 -2.97 -21.41
C SER A 167 -19.62 -4.47 -21.53
N PHE A 168 -18.98 -4.92 -22.62
CA PHE A 168 -18.64 -6.34 -22.80
C PHE A 168 -17.73 -6.87 -21.66
N ILE A 169 -16.95 -5.99 -21.00
CA ILE A 169 -16.13 -6.33 -19.84
C ILE A 169 -17.01 -6.91 -18.71
N ALA A 170 -18.21 -6.36 -18.51
CA ALA A 170 -19.12 -6.81 -17.46
C ALA A 170 -19.56 -8.27 -17.65
N ASP A 171 -19.69 -8.71 -18.90
CA ASP A 171 -20.10 -10.09 -19.24
C ASP A 171 -18.96 -11.10 -19.06
N LEU A 172 -17.72 -10.62 -18.94
CA LEU A 172 -16.53 -11.44 -18.75
C LEU A 172 -16.12 -11.57 -17.28
N LEU A 173 -16.76 -10.84 -16.36
CA LEU A 173 -16.46 -10.89 -14.93
C LEU A 173 -17.45 -11.79 -14.19
N LEU A 174 -17.02 -12.31 -13.03
CA LEU A 174 -17.87 -13.19 -12.18
C LEU A 174 -19.10 -12.45 -11.62
N ASN A 175 -18.99 -11.15 -11.38
CA ASN A 175 -20.05 -10.26 -10.90
C ASN A 175 -19.66 -8.78 -11.12
N ASP A 176 -20.43 -7.88 -10.53
CA ASP A 176 -20.30 -6.43 -10.65
C ASP A 176 -19.50 -5.75 -9.52
N GLU A 177 -18.72 -6.52 -8.76
CA GLU A 177 -17.82 -6.01 -7.74
C GLU A 177 -16.38 -5.88 -8.24
N ASN A 178 -15.49 -5.27 -7.44
CA ASN A 178 -14.10 -5.05 -7.82
C ASN A 178 -13.34 -6.38 -8.00
N PRO A 179 -12.80 -6.67 -9.20
CA PRO A 179 -12.03 -7.89 -9.43
C PRO A 179 -10.61 -7.86 -8.87
N PHE A 180 -10.12 -6.69 -8.47
CA PHE A 180 -8.74 -6.49 -8.04
C PHE A 180 -8.59 -6.34 -6.53
N VAL A 181 -7.44 -6.79 -6.04
CA VAL A 181 -6.87 -6.43 -4.75
C VAL A 181 -5.78 -5.38 -5.00
N SER A 182 -6.12 -4.10 -4.86
CA SER A 182 -5.13 -3.02 -5.00
C SER A 182 -4.21 -2.88 -3.77
N THR A 183 -2.95 -2.62 -4.06
CA THR A 183 -1.85 -2.35 -3.14
C THR A 183 -0.96 -1.26 -3.75
N GLY A 184 0.06 -0.79 -3.05
CA GLY A 184 1.14 0.01 -3.65
C GLY A 184 2.48 -0.42 -3.09
N ASP A 185 3.55 -0.26 -3.87
CA ASP A 185 4.91 -0.62 -3.44
C ASP A 185 5.56 0.45 -2.54
N ILE A 186 4.83 1.53 -2.26
CA ILE A 186 5.15 2.55 -1.27
C ILE A 186 4.07 2.63 -0.17
N PRO A 187 4.46 2.71 1.12
CA PRO A 187 3.49 2.69 2.21
C PRO A 187 2.72 4.00 2.37
N TYR A 188 3.28 5.11 1.90
CA TYR A 188 2.71 6.45 2.09
C TYR A 188 1.26 6.52 1.58
N HIS A 189 1.00 5.90 0.43
CA HIS A 189 -0.33 5.88 -0.16
C HIS A 189 -1.35 5.09 0.67
N ALA A 190 -0.98 3.87 1.09
CA ALA A 190 -1.78 3.05 1.98
C ALA A 190 -2.09 3.76 3.31
N LEU A 191 -1.10 4.46 3.88
CA LEU A 191 -1.26 5.23 5.10
C LEU A 191 -2.24 6.40 4.92
N LYS A 192 -2.30 7.04 3.75
CA LYS A 192 -3.28 8.11 3.49
C LYS A 192 -4.71 7.62 3.59
N TYR A 193 -4.99 6.43 3.05
CA TYR A 193 -6.29 5.79 3.22
C TYR A 193 -6.57 5.55 4.70
N ASP A 194 -5.64 4.94 5.42
CA ASP A 194 -5.88 4.54 6.81
C ASP A 194 -6.05 5.68 7.79
N TYR A 195 -5.27 6.75 7.61
CA TYR A 195 -5.45 8.00 8.35
C TYR A 195 -6.64 8.83 7.82
N GLY A 196 -7.38 8.34 6.82
CA GLY A 196 -8.62 8.97 6.37
C GLY A 196 -8.42 10.32 5.68
N ILE A 197 -7.22 10.58 5.15
CA ILE A 197 -6.91 11.81 4.41
C ILE A 197 -7.08 11.64 2.90
N LYS A 198 -6.98 10.41 2.38
CA LYS A 198 -7.42 10.09 1.02
C LYS A 198 -8.83 9.52 1.06
N VAL A 199 -9.72 10.15 0.31
CA VAL A 199 -11.17 9.91 0.32
C VAL A 199 -11.63 9.58 -1.09
N TYR A 200 -12.51 8.59 -1.23
CA TYR A 200 -13.21 8.41 -2.49
C TYR A 200 -14.31 9.44 -2.61
N ILE A 201 -14.46 10.06 -3.78
CA ILE A 201 -15.53 11.01 -4.07
C ILE A 201 -16.87 10.37 -3.72
N GLY A 202 -17.68 11.05 -2.89
CA GLY A 202 -18.98 10.58 -2.42
C GLY A 202 -18.92 9.68 -1.17
N SER A 203 -17.76 9.52 -0.54
CA SER A 203 -17.59 8.77 0.72
C SER A 203 -17.07 9.62 1.88
N GLU A 204 -17.02 10.94 1.73
CA GLU A 204 -16.44 11.90 2.66
C GLU A 204 -17.06 11.84 4.06
N ASP A 205 -18.37 11.60 4.12
CA ASP A 205 -19.12 11.53 5.39
C ASP A 205 -19.01 10.17 6.06
N LEU A 206 -18.48 9.16 5.36
CA LEU A 206 -18.35 7.80 5.87
C LEU A 206 -17.01 7.52 6.54
N ILE A 207 -16.07 8.47 6.45
CA ILE A 207 -14.72 8.35 7.00
C ILE A 207 -14.73 8.59 8.50
N LEU A 208 -14.05 7.70 9.22
CA LEU A 208 -13.77 7.88 10.64
C LEU A 208 -12.62 8.88 10.81
N LYS A 209 -12.98 10.17 10.78
CA LYS A 209 -12.06 11.28 11.05
C LYS A 209 -11.58 11.26 12.51
N PRO A 210 -10.32 11.62 12.78
CA PRO A 210 -9.86 11.78 14.15
C PRO A 210 -10.63 12.91 14.83
N ARG A 211 -10.79 12.81 16.15
CA ARG A 211 -11.43 13.84 16.97
C ARG A 211 -10.81 13.82 18.35
N TRP A 212 -10.68 14.98 18.97
CA TRP A 212 -10.23 15.11 20.35
C TRP A 212 -11.27 15.86 21.17
N ASN A 213 -11.47 15.41 22.41
CA ASN A 213 -12.35 16.08 23.36
C ASN A 213 -11.67 17.34 23.95
N ARG A 214 -12.34 18.00 24.90
CA ARG A 214 -11.81 19.19 25.59
C ARG A 214 -10.54 18.93 26.41
N ASP A 215 -10.36 17.69 26.87
CA ASP A 215 -9.15 17.25 27.58
C ASP A 215 -8.05 16.82 26.61
N ARG A 216 -8.21 17.08 25.31
CA ARG A 216 -7.31 16.65 24.23
C ARG A 216 -7.09 15.15 24.14
N LYS A 217 -8.03 14.36 24.65
CA LYS A 217 -8.07 12.91 24.47
C LYS A 217 -8.63 12.58 23.11
N ALA A 218 -7.90 11.76 22.34
CA ALA A 218 -8.39 11.26 21.06
C ALA A 218 -9.62 10.35 21.28
N GLU A 219 -10.80 10.80 20.84
CA GLU A 219 -12.07 10.08 20.95
C GLU A 219 -12.15 8.93 19.93
N ARG A 220 -11.53 9.14 18.77
CA ARG A 220 -11.45 8.16 17.68
C ARG A 220 -9.98 7.89 17.36
N PRO A 221 -9.23 7.25 18.28
CA PRO A 221 -7.79 7.14 18.14
C PRO A 221 -7.37 6.16 17.04
N TYR A 222 -8.26 5.30 16.54
CA TYR A 222 -7.93 4.28 15.54
C TYR A 222 -8.73 4.51 14.27
N SER A 223 -8.06 4.76 13.15
CA SER A 223 -8.70 5.13 11.88
C SER A 223 -8.65 4.03 10.83
N GLY A 224 -7.66 3.12 10.90
CA GLY A 224 -7.50 2.06 9.91
C GLY A 224 -6.37 1.08 10.24
N VAL A 225 -6.00 0.26 9.26
CA VAL A 225 -4.85 -0.66 9.32
C VAL A 225 -4.13 -0.76 7.97
N VAL A 226 -2.80 -0.68 8.00
CA VAL A 226 -1.97 -0.98 6.82
C VAL A 226 -1.50 -2.42 6.93
N TYR A 227 -1.77 -3.21 5.91
CA TYR A 227 -1.15 -4.51 5.72
C TYR A 227 0.15 -4.36 4.96
N VAL A 228 1.21 -5.00 5.44
CA VAL A 228 2.49 -5.15 4.76
C VAL A 228 2.54 -6.55 4.19
N LEU A 229 2.74 -6.64 2.88
CA LEU A 229 2.85 -7.87 2.15
C LEU A 229 4.25 -7.99 1.56
N LEU A 230 4.83 -9.19 1.60
CA LEU A 230 6.10 -9.50 0.94
C LEU A 230 5.84 -10.52 -0.15
N HIS A 231 6.13 -10.12 -1.38
CA HIS A 231 6.00 -10.98 -2.56
C HIS A 231 7.38 -11.39 -3.04
N PRO A 232 7.68 -12.69 -3.16
CA PRO A 232 8.87 -13.12 -3.87
C PRO A 232 8.92 -12.47 -5.25
N ILE A 233 10.10 -12.10 -5.72
CA ILE A 233 10.25 -11.43 -7.03
C ILE A 233 9.71 -12.29 -8.18
N GLY A 234 9.70 -13.61 -7.99
CA GLY A 234 9.07 -14.57 -8.90
C GLY A 234 7.56 -14.35 -9.10
N ASP A 235 6.84 -13.75 -8.14
CA ASP A 235 5.43 -13.37 -8.32
C ASP A 235 5.26 -12.32 -9.45
N TYR A 236 6.32 -11.57 -9.78
CA TYR A 236 6.34 -10.56 -10.85
C TYR A 236 6.97 -11.06 -12.15
N ALA A 237 7.50 -12.28 -12.14
CA ALA A 237 8.04 -12.89 -13.34
C ALA A 237 6.90 -13.29 -14.28
N ALA A 238 6.92 -12.78 -15.51
CA ALA A 238 6.14 -13.37 -16.58
C ALA A 238 6.82 -14.69 -16.93
N SER A 239 6.38 -15.79 -16.33
CA SER A 239 6.85 -17.12 -16.72
C SER A 239 5.78 -17.85 -17.50
N ASP A 240 6.19 -18.52 -18.58
CA ASP A 240 5.35 -19.36 -19.43
C ASP A 240 4.76 -20.58 -18.68
N ALA A 241 5.16 -20.78 -17.41
CA ALA A 241 4.84 -21.94 -16.59
C ALA A 241 4.07 -21.62 -15.29
N ALA A 242 3.75 -20.36 -15.00
CA ALA A 242 3.05 -20.01 -13.76
C ALA A 242 1.53 -20.13 -13.92
N GLU A 243 0.93 -21.04 -13.16
CA GLU A 243 -0.51 -21.13 -12.88
C GLU A 243 -1.08 -19.84 -12.21
N GLN A 244 -0.22 -18.86 -11.91
CA GLN A 244 -0.57 -17.63 -11.22
C GLN A 244 -0.20 -16.40 -12.04
N GLN A 245 -1.19 -15.53 -12.24
CA GLN A 245 -1.05 -14.30 -12.99
C GLN A 245 -0.14 -13.29 -12.27
N SER A 246 0.84 -12.73 -12.99
CA SER A 246 1.66 -11.62 -12.48
C SER A 246 0.80 -10.39 -12.20
N PRO A 247 1.06 -9.65 -11.11
CA PRO A 247 0.27 -8.48 -10.76
C PRO A 247 0.47 -7.34 -11.77
N ASN A 248 -0.54 -6.49 -11.92
CA ASN A 248 -0.47 -5.31 -12.77
C ASN A 248 0.21 -4.17 -12.01
N HIS A 249 1.51 -4.01 -12.21
CA HIS A 249 2.25 -2.88 -11.67
C HIS A 249 2.10 -1.65 -12.58
N LEU A 250 1.28 -0.68 -12.17
CA LEU A 250 0.81 0.40 -13.04
C LEU A 250 1.92 1.30 -13.57
N THR A 251 2.94 1.58 -12.76
CA THR A 251 4.04 2.44 -13.21
C THR A 251 4.89 1.75 -14.26
N SER A 252 5.11 0.44 -14.16
CA SER A 252 5.77 -0.35 -15.21
C SER A 252 4.92 -0.40 -16.48
N LEU A 253 3.61 -0.65 -16.37
CA LEU A 253 2.71 -0.66 -17.52
C LEU A 253 2.70 0.72 -18.23
N ASN A 254 2.65 1.81 -17.46
CA ASN A 254 2.69 3.17 -18.01
C ASN A 254 4.05 3.50 -18.65
N TYR A 255 5.16 3.11 -18.00
CA TYR A 255 6.50 3.30 -18.54
C TYR A 255 6.68 2.56 -19.89
N SER A 256 6.13 1.35 -20.01
CA SER A 256 6.14 0.57 -21.26
C SER A 256 5.13 1.06 -22.31
N GLY A 257 4.34 2.10 -22.03
CA GLY A 257 3.32 2.60 -22.93
C GLY A 257 2.18 1.61 -23.19
N ARG A 258 1.87 0.74 -22.23
CA ARG A 258 0.73 -0.19 -22.29
C ARG A 258 -0.55 0.41 -21.73
N VAL A 259 -0.42 1.32 -20.77
CA VAL A 259 -1.51 2.10 -20.18
C VAL A 259 -1.08 3.57 -20.08
N GLN A 260 -2.05 4.48 -19.94
CA GLN A 260 -1.80 5.90 -19.68
C GLN A 260 -2.36 6.23 -18.31
N ILE A 261 -1.53 6.67 -17.37
CA ILE A 261 -2.01 7.09 -16.04
C ILE A 261 -1.83 8.61 -15.84
N PRO A 262 -2.80 9.32 -15.24
CA PRO A 262 -2.65 10.71 -14.84
C PRO A 262 -1.46 10.91 -13.90
N VAL A 263 -0.79 12.06 -14.02
CA VAL A 263 0.34 12.45 -13.15
C VAL A 263 -0.04 12.47 -11.67
N VAL A 264 -1.32 12.65 -11.34
CA VAL A 264 -1.81 12.61 -9.95
C VAL A 264 -1.90 11.19 -9.38
N ILE A 265 -1.99 10.16 -10.24
CA ILE A 265 -2.08 8.74 -9.84
C ILE A 265 -0.70 8.06 -9.88
N ALA A 266 0.19 8.45 -10.80
CA ALA A 266 1.51 7.83 -10.94
C ALA A 266 2.32 7.73 -9.62
N PRO A 267 2.32 8.74 -8.71
CA PRO A 267 3.04 8.66 -7.44
C PRO A 267 2.48 7.62 -6.47
N GLU A 268 1.26 7.11 -6.69
CA GLU A 268 0.64 6.09 -5.84
C GLU A 268 1.29 4.71 -6.02
N ARG A 269 2.01 4.52 -7.14
CA ARG A 269 2.71 3.29 -7.52
C ARG A 269 1.87 2.03 -7.25
N GLU A 270 0.62 2.11 -7.69
CA GLU A 270 -0.34 1.05 -7.43
C GLU A 270 0.03 -0.24 -8.18
N THR A 271 -0.17 -1.35 -7.48
CA THR A 271 -0.08 -2.71 -7.97
C THR A 271 -1.43 -3.39 -7.71
N SER A 272 -2.06 -3.94 -8.76
CA SER A 272 -3.33 -4.64 -8.65
C SER A 272 -3.15 -6.14 -8.84
N PHE A 273 -3.79 -6.93 -7.97
CA PHE A 273 -3.78 -8.40 -8.04
C PHE A 273 -5.18 -8.90 -8.42
N PRO A 274 -5.37 -9.54 -9.58
CA PRO A 274 -6.66 -10.10 -9.96
C PRO A 274 -7.03 -11.30 -9.08
N GLY A 275 -8.26 -11.32 -8.58
CA GLY A 275 -8.73 -12.42 -7.72
C GLY A 275 -8.29 -12.27 -6.28
N TYR A 276 -7.03 -12.53 -5.98
CA TYR A 276 -6.54 -12.60 -4.60
C TYR A 276 -5.03 -12.42 -4.45
N ILE A 277 -4.60 -12.25 -3.20
CA ILE A 277 -3.21 -12.35 -2.76
C ILE A 277 -3.09 -13.58 -1.83
N PRO A 278 -2.12 -14.49 -2.06
CA PRO A 278 -1.93 -15.66 -1.21
C PRO A 278 -1.69 -15.33 0.27
N LYS A 279 -2.05 -16.26 1.15
CA LYS A 279 -2.06 -16.06 2.61
C LYS A 279 -0.68 -15.82 3.21
N ASP A 280 0.35 -16.41 2.63
CA ASP A 280 1.74 -16.38 3.08
C ASP A 280 2.45 -15.07 2.69
N ARG A 281 1.82 -14.22 1.86
CA ARG A 281 2.34 -12.91 1.51
C ARG A 281 2.13 -11.88 2.61
N LEU A 282 1.12 -12.05 3.47
CA LEU A 282 0.77 -11.09 4.50
C LEU A 282 1.64 -11.26 5.76
N VAL A 283 2.66 -10.40 5.92
CA VAL A 283 3.66 -10.57 6.99
C VAL A 283 3.47 -9.66 8.20
N TYR A 284 2.79 -8.52 8.05
CA TYR A 284 2.59 -7.58 9.15
C TYR A 284 1.34 -6.72 9.01
N GLN A 285 0.80 -6.30 10.15
CA GLN A 285 -0.34 -5.39 10.24
C GLN A 285 0.02 -4.19 11.12
N HIS A 286 0.08 -3.01 10.52
CA HIS A 286 0.20 -1.73 11.20
C HIS A 286 -1.18 -1.18 11.56
N VAL A 287 -1.37 -0.80 12.82
CA VAL A 287 -2.60 -0.13 13.26
C VAL A 287 -2.41 1.38 13.18
N ALA A 288 -3.14 2.04 12.28
CA ALA A 288 -3.12 3.49 12.15
C ALA A 288 -3.82 4.11 13.36
N ARG A 289 -3.02 4.79 14.20
CA ARG A 289 -3.47 5.39 15.46
C ARG A 289 -3.05 6.84 15.57
N TYR A 290 -3.96 7.70 16.06
CA TYR A 290 -3.67 9.08 16.43
C TYR A 290 -3.19 9.21 17.88
N PRO A 291 -2.30 10.17 18.17
CA PRO A 291 -1.86 10.47 19.53
C PRO A 291 -2.97 11.11 20.36
N SER A 292 -2.95 10.85 21.67
CA SER A 292 -3.67 11.66 22.66
C SER A 292 -2.77 12.80 23.13
N PHE A 293 -3.33 13.99 23.33
CA PHE A 293 -2.61 15.14 23.88
C PHE A 293 -3.06 15.47 25.32
N GLU A 294 -3.77 14.55 25.97
CA GLU A 294 -4.30 14.69 27.33
C GLU A 294 -3.22 14.85 28.40
N HIS A 295 -2.05 14.24 28.18
CA HIS A 295 -0.95 14.22 29.14
C HIS A 295 0.24 15.04 28.64
N GLU A 296 1.24 15.23 29.51
CA GLU A 296 2.53 15.76 29.09
C GLU A 296 3.21 14.83 28.09
N TRP A 297 4.11 15.42 27.29
CA TRP A 297 4.91 14.65 26.34
C TRP A 297 5.77 13.61 27.08
N ARG A 298 5.99 12.48 26.42
CA ARG A 298 6.86 11.39 26.89
C ARG A 298 7.66 10.85 25.71
N GLN A 299 8.85 10.31 25.96
CA GLN A 299 9.72 9.73 24.92
C GLN A 299 9.03 8.66 24.05
N ASN A 300 8.02 7.98 24.60
CA ASN A 300 7.26 7.00 23.83
C ASN A 300 6.41 7.62 22.70
N PHE A 301 6.07 8.91 22.74
CA PHE A 301 5.39 9.60 21.64
C PHE A 301 6.29 9.77 20.44
N TYR A 302 7.57 10.09 20.64
CA TYR A 302 8.55 10.10 19.56
C TYR A 302 8.67 8.70 18.93
N THR A 303 8.70 7.66 19.76
CA THR A 303 8.81 6.27 19.32
C THR A 303 7.56 5.76 18.61
N LYS A 304 6.36 6.23 19.00
CA LYS A 304 5.09 5.78 18.43
C LYS A 304 4.64 6.60 17.24
N TYR A 305 4.93 7.89 17.23
CA TYR A 305 4.33 8.87 16.31
C TYR A 305 5.35 9.82 15.68
N GLY A 306 6.64 9.68 16.00
CA GLY A 306 7.69 10.61 15.54
C GLY A 306 7.63 11.99 16.17
N LEU A 307 6.73 12.23 17.12
CA LEU A 307 6.53 13.56 17.71
C LEU A 307 7.64 13.86 18.72
N THR A 308 8.48 14.85 18.41
CA THR A 308 9.36 15.48 19.39
C THR A 308 8.54 16.24 20.42
N GLU A 309 9.13 16.57 21.57
CA GLU A 309 8.46 17.35 22.61
C GLU A 309 7.92 18.68 22.06
N ARG A 310 8.77 19.40 21.32
CA ARG A 310 8.39 20.66 20.66
C ARG A 310 7.18 20.49 19.73
N LEU A 311 7.24 19.54 18.80
CA LEU A 311 6.16 19.33 17.84
C LEU A 311 4.86 18.90 18.53
N TYR A 312 4.96 18.07 19.57
CA TYR A 312 3.82 17.67 20.39
C TYR A 312 3.15 18.88 21.07
N GLN A 313 3.93 19.76 21.68
CA GLN A 313 3.43 20.96 22.34
C GLN A 313 2.81 21.94 21.33
N GLU A 314 3.43 22.12 20.15
CA GLU A 314 2.89 22.96 19.08
C GLU A 314 1.54 22.44 18.57
N LEU A 315 1.44 21.13 18.28
CA LEU A 315 0.19 20.50 17.87
C LEU A 315 -0.87 20.61 18.98
N SER A 316 -0.52 20.33 20.23
CA SER A 316 -1.44 20.46 21.37
C SER A 316 -2.01 21.87 21.47
N LYS A 317 -1.17 22.91 21.34
CA LYS A 317 -1.61 24.32 21.36
C LYS A 317 -2.55 24.64 20.21
N LEU A 318 -2.25 24.17 19.00
CA LEU A 318 -3.15 24.37 17.84
C LEU A 318 -4.50 23.70 18.05
N LEU A 319 -4.53 22.50 18.67
CA LEU A 319 -5.77 21.82 18.99
C LEU A 319 -6.57 22.58 20.08
N ASP A 320 -5.91 23.22 21.04
CA ASP A 320 -6.57 23.99 22.11
C ASP A 320 -7.12 25.34 21.60
N ASN A 321 -6.37 26.01 20.72
CA ASN A 321 -6.69 27.36 20.27
C ASN A 321 -7.77 27.41 19.18
N HIS A 322 -8.11 26.28 18.58
CA HIS A 322 -9.04 26.21 17.46
C HIS A 322 -10.21 25.27 17.74
N PRO A 323 -11.47 25.76 17.65
CA PRO A 323 -12.62 24.93 17.96
C PRO A 323 -12.75 23.77 16.96
N PRO A 324 -13.42 22.66 17.35
CA PRO A 324 -13.76 21.59 16.43
C PRO A 324 -14.40 22.13 15.15
N HIS A 325 -14.01 21.58 13.99
CA HIS A 325 -14.50 21.96 12.66
C HIS A 325 -14.09 23.34 12.12
N SER A 326 -13.27 24.12 12.85
CA SER A 326 -12.66 25.32 12.25
C SER A 326 -11.71 24.94 11.10
N LYS A 327 -11.44 25.88 10.19
CA LYS A 327 -10.51 25.64 9.07
C LYS A 327 -9.11 25.31 9.58
N GLU A 328 -8.65 26.03 10.59
CA GLU A 328 -7.34 25.86 11.24
C GLU A 328 -7.27 24.50 11.95
N ARG A 329 -8.37 24.08 12.58
CA ARG A 329 -8.47 22.76 13.20
C ARG A 329 -8.36 21.65 12.17
N ILE A 330 -9.11 21.73 11.07
CA ILE A 330 -9.05 20.76 9.96
C ILE A 330 -7.64 20.71 9.37
N GLN A 331 -7.00 21.85 9.15
CA GLN A 331 -5.61 21.91 8.66
C GLN A 331 -4.62 21.27 9.63
N THR A 332 -4.77 21.50 10.94
CA THR A 332 -3.93 20.88 11.97
C THR A 332 -4.07 19.36 11.95
N GLU A 333 -5.29 18.85 11.82
CA GLU A 333 -5.57 17.41 11.74
C GLU A 333 -4.98 16.78 10.47
N LEU A 334 -5.07 17.48 9.33
CA LEU A 334 -4.44 17.07 8.08
C LEU A 334 -2.91 17.06 8.19
N LEU A 335 -2.30 18.10 8.77
CA LEU A 335 -0.84 18.17 8.97
C LEU A 335 -0.35 17.04 9.88
N LEU A 336 -1.06 16.75 10.97
CA LEU A 336 -0.75 15.62 11.84
C LEU A 336 -0.86 14.29 11.09
N ALA A 337 -1.92 14.08 10.31
CA ALA A 337 -2.10 12.87 9.52
C ALA A 337 -1.00 12.69 8.47
N GLU A 338 -0.62 13.75 7.75
CA GLU A 338 0.49 13.74 6.79
C GLU A 338 1.82 13.44 7.48
N TRP A 339 2.09 14.03 8.66
CA TRP A 339 3.25 13.70 9.47
C TRP A 339 3.29 12.21 9.82
N LEU A 340 2.16 11.65 10.29
CA LEU A 340 2.05 10.24 10.64
C LEU A 340 2.26 9.33 9.42
N CYS A 341 1.76 9.72 8.24
CA CYS A 341 1.99 9.01 6.98
C CYS A 341 3.48 8.96 6.64
N CYS A 342 4.20 10.08 6.73
CA CYS A 342 5.64 10.13 6.48
C CYS A 342 6.43 9.30 7.49
N TYR A 343 6.16 9.48 8.78
CA TYR A 343 6.86 8.79 9.87
C TYR A 343 6.67 7.28 9.81
N HIS A 344 5.42 6.83 9.69
CA HIS A 344 5.12 5.40 9.61
C HIS A 344 5.52 4.80 8.28
N GLY A 345 5.51 5.57 7.18
CA GLY A 345 5.97 5.11 5.87
C GLY A 345 7.42 4.61 5.93
N LEU A 346 8.33 5.43 6.44
CA LEU A 346 9.74 5.04 6.60
C LEU A 346 9.92 3.81 7.49
N ARG A 347 9.13 3.71 8.57
CA ARG A 347 9.20 2.57 9.49
C ARG A 347 8.67 1.28 8.88
N LEU A 348 7.64 1.35 8.03
CA LEU A 348 7.08 0.18 7.38
C LEU A 348 8.03 -0.37 6.31
N VAL A 349 8.74 0.50 5.58
CA VAL A 349 9.82 0.06 4.66
C VAL A 349 10.92 -0.67 5.43
N GLU A 350 11.40 -0.09 6.52
CA GLU A 350 12.47 -0.71 7.33
C GLU A 350 12.00 -2.01 7.99
N LEU A 351 10.73 -2.10 8.38
CA LEU A 351 10.15 -3.32 8.92
C LEU A 351 10.03 -4.41 7.85
N ALA A 352 9.51 -4.08 6.67
CA ALA A 352 9.40 -5.01 5.55
C ALA A 352 10.76 -5.57 5.15
N ARG A 353 11.79 -4.71 5.07
CA ARG A 353 13.18 -5.12 4.81
C ARG A 353 13.68 -6.13 5.84
N ARG A 354 13.46 -5.89 7.14
CA ARG A 354 13.91 -6.81 8.20
C ARG A 354 13.21 -8.15 8.15
N ILE A 355 11.90 -8.16 7.93
CA ILE A 355 11.15 -9.40 7.82
C ILE A 355 11.66 -10.21 6.62
N ALA A 356 11.92 -9.55 5.49
CA ALA A 356 12.48 -10.20 4.29
C ALA A 356 13.92 -10.71 4.47
N GLU A 357 14.68 -10.18 5.44
CA GLU A 357 16.03 -10.66 5.77
C GLU A 357 16.02 -11.83 6.78
N ASP A 358 14.91 -11.99 7.51
CA ASP A 358 14.72 -13.02 8.52
C ASP A 358 14.02 -14.29 7.95
N ASP A 359 13.41 -14.19 6.76
CA ASP A 359 12.80 -15.28 5.98
C ASP A 359 13.85 -15.94 5.07
#